data_AF-A0A9R1MUE1-F1
#
_entry.id   AF-A0A9R1MUE1-F1
#
_cell.length_a   1.000
_cell.length_b   1.000
_cell.length_c   1.000
_cell.angle_alpha   90.00
_cell.angle_beta   90.00
_cell.angle_gamma   90.00
#
_symmetry.space_group_name_H-M   'P 1'
#
loop_
_entity.id
_entity.type
_entity.pdbx_description
1 polymer ?
#
loop_
_entity_poly.entity_id
_entity_poly.type
_entity_poly.pdbx_seq_one_letter_code
_entity_poly.pdbx_strand_id
1 'polypeptide(L)'
;EQSNIVSSEILSIDFNPSCSYQLAFHLDDGWSGVLNVNTFSVSHLHCPPPAWLEGVDSVLHKRKATWLSTSSIYAVGSSSNNGIYALDFHPDTSSTCHVDYNEETKGSEENQPAENKFIPLSERVLSCAAHPLSHDIICGTEFSSLLMVSQKYETVRDPE
;
A
#
# COMPACT_ATOMS: atom_id res chain seq x y z
N GLU A 1 -18.92 -5.14 -15.24
CA GLU A 1 -19.53 -4.55 -14.02
C GLU A 1 -18.67 -4.91 -12.83
N GLN A 2 -18.50 -4.00 -11.87
CA GLN A 2 -17.83 -4.33 -10.61
C GLN A 2 -18.73 -5.26 -9.81
N SER A 3 -18.15 -6.33 -9.27
CA SER A 3 -18.88 -7.32 -8.48
C SER A 3 -19.44 -6.71 -7.20
N ASN A 4 -20.46 -7.36 -6.64
CA ASN A 4 -21.04 -6.97 -5.36
C ASN A 4 -20.00 -7.27 -4.26
N ILE A 5 -19.39 -6.24 -3.69
CA ILE A 5 -18.41 -6.37 -2.60
C ILE A 5 -19.17 -6.36 -1.27
N VAL A 6 -18.77 -7.24 -0.34
CA VAL A 6 -19.31 -7.23 1.02
C VAL A 6 -18.96 -5.89 1.67
N SER A 7 -19.94 -5.23 2.28
CA SER A 7 -19.68 -3.95 2.94
C SER A 7 -18.74 -4.14 4.13
N SER A 8 -17.72 -3.28 4.22
CA SER A 8 -16.70 -3.23 5.27
C SER A 8 -16.48 -1.77 5.73
N GLU A 9 -16.04 -1.57 6.97
CA GLU A 9 -15.73 -0.23 7.49
C GLU A 9 -14.51 0.38 6.79
N ILE A 10 -14.58 1.66 6.45
CA ILE A 10 -13.43 2.40 5.90
C ILE A 10 -12.56 2.89 7.05
N LEU A 11 -11.35 2.36 7.17
CA LEU A 11 -10.40 2.68 8.23
C LEU A 11 -9.47 3.85 7.89
N SER A 12 -9.16 4.03 6.61
CA SER A 12 -8.46 5.21 6.11
C SER A 12 -8.95 5.58 4.73
N ILE A 13 -8.95 6.88 4.46
CA ILE A 13 -9.33 7.45 3.18
C ILE A 13 -8.53 8.73 2.96
N ASP A 14 -7.92 8.89 1.79
CA ASP A 14 -7.14 10.09 1.47
C ASP A 14 -6.89 10.25 -0.03
N PHE A 15 -6.71 11.48 -0.50
CA PHE A 15 -6.40 11.78 -1.90
C PHE A 15 -4.92 11.51 -2.21
N ASN A 16 -4.65 10.94 -3.38
CA ASN A 16 -3.28 10.75 -3.84
C ASN A 16 -2.61 12.13 -4.04
N PRO A 17 -1.51 12.44 -3.33
CA PRO A 17 -0.82 13.72 -3.43
C PRO A 17 -0.22 13.98 -4.82
N SER A 18 0.06 12.93 -5.59
CA SER A 18 0.55 13.02 -6.97
C SER A 18 -0.57 12.98 -8.02
N CYS A 19 -1.81 12.67 -7.64
CA CYS A 19 -2.90 12.44 -8.59
C CYS A 19 -4.28 12.77 -7.99
N SER A 20 -4.73 14.02 -8.17
CA SER A 20 -5.93 14.56 -7.49
C SER A 20 -7.26 13.83 -7.76
N TYR A 21 -7.35 13.02 -8.83
CA TYR A 21 -8.57 12.25 -9.12
C TYR A 21 -8.60 10.86 -8.47
N GLN A 22 -7.51 10.45 -7.80
CA GLN A 22 -7.41 9.18 -7.10
C GLN A 22 -7.67 9.36 -5.61
N LEU A 23 -8.69 8.67 -5.11
CA LEU A 23 -9.02 8.59 -3.69
C LEU A 23 -8.73 7.18 -3.20
N ALA A 24 -7.67 7.01 -2.40
CA ALA A 24 -7.41 5.70 -1.79
C ALA A 24 -8.31 5.47 -0.60
N PHE A 25 -8.63 4.21 -0.37
CA PHE A 25 -9.29 3.72 0.82
C PHE A 25 -8.60 2.45 1.34
N HIS A 26 -8.72 2.22 2.64
CA HIS A 26 -8.39 0.95 3.30
C HIS A 26 -9.57 0.47 4.11
N LEU A 27 -9.88 -0.81 4.01
CA LEU A 27 -11.04 -1.46 4.61
C LEU A 27 -10.62 -2.31 5.83
N ASP A 28 -11.58 -2.58 6.71
CA ASP A 28 -11.37 -3.40 7.92
C ASP A 28 -11.03 -4.87 7.63
N ASP A 29 -11.34 -5.35 6.42
CA ASP A 29 -11.01 -6.69 5.96
C ASP A 29 -9.59 -6.79 5.36
N GLY A 30 -8.85 -5.67 5.36
CA GLY A 30 -7.49 -5.55 4.85
C GLY A 30 -7.40 -5.13 3.38
N TRP A 31 -8.51 -5.03 2.66
CA TRP A 31 -8.49 -4.59 1.28
C TRP A 31 -8.09 -3.12 1.20
N SER A 32 -7.26 -2.80 0.20
CA SER A 32 -6.90 -1.42 -0.12
C SER A 32 -7.22 -1.17 -1.58
N GLY A 33 -7.65 0.03 -1.93
CA GLY A 33 -7.94 0.34 -3.32
C GLY A 33 -7.98 1.81 -3.60
N VAL A 34 -8.17 2.15 -4.88
CA VAL A 34 -8.28 3.53 -5.35
C VAL A 34 -9.55 3.69 -6.15
N LEU A 35 -10.37 4.65 -5.73
CA LEU A 35 -11.52 5.14 -6.46
C LEU A 35 -11.09 6.29 -7.38
N ASN A 36 -11.41 6.20 -8.66
CA ASN A 36 -11.35 7.35 -9.56
C ASN A 36 -12.60 8.20 -9.33
N VAL A 37 -12.43 9.40 -8.78
CA VAL A 37 -13.57 10.27 -8.42
C VAL A 37 -14.27 10.92 -9.62
N ASN A 38 -13.66 10.89 -10.80
CA ASN A 38 -14.27 11.40 -12.03
C ASN A 38 -15.26 10.37 -12.63
N THR A 39 -14.93 9.09 -12.52
CA THR A 39 -15.72 7.99 -13.11
C THR A 39 -16.53 7.21 -12.08
N PHE A 40 -16.25 7.42 -10.79
CA PHE A 40 -16.80 6.67 -9.66
C PHE A 40 -16.56 5.15 -9.76
N SER A 41 -15.43 4.76 -10.36
CA SER A 41 -15.03 3.36 -10.51
C SER A 41 -13.73 3.09 -9.76
N VAL A 42 -13.66 1.96 -9.05
CA VAL A 42 -12.39 1.46 -8.50
C VAL A 42 -11.44 1.14 -9.65
N SER A 43 -10.29 1.82 -9.71
CA SER A 43 -9.25 1.60 -10.73
C SER A 43 -8.09 0.74 -10.23
N HIS A 44 -7.88 0.70 -8.92
CA HIS A 44 -6.84 -0.11 -8.30
C HIS A 44 -7.38 -0.89 -7.12
N LEU A 45 -6.87 -2.11 -6.93
CA LEU A 45 -7.22 -2.98 -5.82
C LEU A 45 -6.01 -3.80 -5.38
N HIS A 46 -5.78 -3.84 -4.07
CA HIS A 46 -4.90 -4.76 -3.39
C HIS A 46 -5.75 -5.61 -2.44
N CYS A 47 -5.82 -6.91 -2.72
CA CYS A 47 -6.55 -7.90 -1.95
C CYS A 47 -5.54 -8.84 -1.28
N PRO A 48 -5.13 -8.57 -0.03
CA PRO A 48 -4.27 -9.49 0.69
C PRO A 48 -5.01 -10.82 0.93
N PRO A 49 -4.29 -11.94 1.12
CA PRO A 49 -4.91 -13.20 1.54
C PRO A 49 -5.76 -12.98 2.80
N PRO A 50 -6.93 -13.63 2.92
CA PRO A 50 -7.75 -13.48 4.11
C PRO A 50 -7.00 -13.88 5.38
N ALA A 51 -7.12 -13.09 6.46
CA ALA A 51 -6.36 -13.30 7.69
C ALA A 51 -6.57 -14.68 8.36
N TRP A 52 -7.71 -15.33 8.13
CA TRP A 52 -7.99 -16.69 8.63
C TRP A 52 -7.16 -17.77 7.94
N LEU A 53 -6.68 -17.52 6.72
CA LEU A 53 -5.75 -18.43 6.04
C LEU A 53 -4.40 -18.49 6.78
N GLU A 54 -4.08 -17.44 7.53
CA GLU A 54 -2.85 -17.30 8.32
C GLU A 54 -3.07 -17.56 9.83
N GLY A 55 -4.27 -17.98 10.24
CA GLY A 55 -4.57 -18.33 11.63
C GLY A 55 -4.56 -17.15 12.62
N VAL A 56 -4.72 -15.92 12.13
CA VAL A 56 -4.69 -14.71 12.97
C VAL A 56 -6.11 -14.29 13.38
N ASP A 57 -6.31 -13.99 14.66
CA ASP A 57 -7.59 -13.53 15.21
C ASP A 57 -8.06 -12.22 14.55
N SER A 58 -9.35 -12.19 14.22
CA SER A 58 -10.03 -11.13 13.44
C SER A 58 -10.05 -9.75 14.10
N VAL A 59 -9.65 -9.64 15.37
CA VAL A 59 -9.95 -8.49 16.23
C VAL A 59 -8.96 -7.31 16.04
N LEU A 60 -7.81 -7.54 15.39
CA LEU A 60 -6.71 -6.56 15.32
C LEU A 60 -6.60 -5.80 13.98
N HIS A 61 -7.68 -5.71 13.19
CA HIS A 61 -7.59 -5.18 11.82
C HIS A 61 -7.64 -3.66 11.67
N LYS A 62 -7.72 -2.89 12.75
CA LYS A 62 -7.73 -1.43 12.68
C LYS A 62 -6.36 -0.89 12.30
N ARG A 63 -6.14 -0.74 10.99
CA ARG A 63 -4.92 -0.20 10.41
C ARG A 63 -5.19 1.09 9.68
N LYS A 64 -4.40 2.11 9.99
CA LYS A 64 -4.45 3.38 9.27
C LYS A 64 -3.33 3.43 8.24
N ALA A 65 -3.69 3.44 6.97
CA ALA A 65 -2.75 3.58 5.87
C ALA A 65 -2.49 5.06 5.53
N THR A 66 -1.45 5.33 4.75
CA THR A 66 -1.04 6.68 4.31
C THR A 66 -0.46 6.66 2.91
N TRP A 67 -0.69 7.72 2.15
CA TRP A 67 0.12 8.01 0.97
C TRP A 67 1.52 8.44 1.37
N LEU A 68 2.50 8.17 0.52
CA LEU A 68 3.78 8.87 0.55
C LEU A 68 3.62 10.26 -0.08
N SER A 69 4.29 11.25 0.51
CA SER A 69 4.01 12.68 0.27
C SER A 69 4.24 13.17 -1.17
N THR A 70 5.06 12.48 -1.96
CA THR A 70 5.46 12.89 -3.30
C THR A 70 5.39 11.77 -4.33
N SER A 71 4.71 10.67 -4.00
CA SER A 71 4.54 9.53 -4.91
C SER A 71 3.16 8.89 -4.78
N SER A 72 2.79 8.08 -5.77
CA SER A 72 1.57 7.26 -5.75
C SER A 72 1.76 5.93 -5.04
N ILE A 73 2.56 5.93 -3.96
CA ILE A 73 2.80 4.76 -3.12
C ILE A 73 1.93 4.86 -1.87
N TYR A 74 1.20 3.79 -1.58
CA TYR A 74 0.32 3.70 -0.42
C TYR A 74 0.87 2.71 0.60
N ALA A 75 1.22 3.21 1.79
CA ALA A 75 1.82 2.42 2.85
C ALA A 75 0.76 1.94 3.85
N VAL A 76 0.72 0.63 4.09
CA VAL A 76 -0.26 -0.01 4.98
C VAL A 76 0.40 -1.09 5.84
N GLY A 77 -0.02 -1.22 7.11
CA GLY A 77 0.45 -2.30 7.98
C GLY A 77 -0.04 -3.67 7.51
N SER A 78 0.79 -4.71 7.67
CA SER A 78 0.39 -6.09 7.33
C SER A 78 -0.60 -6.67 8.35
N SER A 79 -1.60 -7.41 7.83
CA SER A 79 -2.61 -8.13 8.62
C SER A 79 -2.06 -9.41 9.25
N SER A 80 -1.12 -10.08 8.58
CA SER A 80 -0.56 -11.36 9.01
C SER A 80 0.81 -11.21 9.67
N ASN A 81 1.69 -10.37 9.12
CA ASN A 81 3.11 -10.32 9.51
C ASN A 81 3.51 -9.02 10.20
N ASN A 82 4.70 -9.03 10.80
CA ASN A 82 5.33 -7.83 11.35
C ASN A 82 5.98 -7.04 10.20
N GLY A 83 5.29 -6.01 9.74
CA GLY A 83 5.77 -5.20 8.63
C GLY A 83 4.70 -4.31 8.02
N ILE A 84 5.08 -3.67 6.92
CA ILE A 84 4.19 -2.87 6.07
C ILE A 84 4.28 -3.33 4.63
N TYR A 85 3.21 -3.08 3.86
CA TYR A 85 3.25 -3.12 2.41
C TYR A 85 3.35 -1.71 1.86
N ALA A 86 4.23 -1.51 0.88
CA ALA A 86 4.24 -0.36 -0.01
C ALA A 86 3.52 -0.77 -1.29
N LEU A 87 2.29 -0.30 -1.43
CA LEU A 87 1.43 -0.60 -2.57
C LEU A 87 1.67 0.40 -3.69
N ASP A 88 1.87 -0.11 -4.90
CA ASP A 88 1.96 0.74 -6.09
C ASP A 88 0.54 1.05 -6.59
N PHE A 89 0.13 2.31 -6.47
CA PHE A 89 -1.12 2.85 -6.97
C PHE A 89 -0.87 3.93 -8.03
N HIS A 90 0.23 3.81 -8.78
CA HIS A 90 0.49 4.69 -9.93
C HIS A 90 -0.73 4.75 -10.86
N PRO A 91 -1.14 5.93 -11.38
CA PRO A 91 -2.46 6.08 -11.99
C PRO A 91 -2.74 5.30 -13.27
N ASP A 92 -1.72 4.71 -13.88
CA ASP A 92 -1.82 3.99 -15.14
C ASP A 92 -1.80 2.47 -14.96
N THR A 93 -1.96 1.74 -16.07
CA THR A 93 -1.98 0.27 -16.10
C THR A 93 -0.61 -0.37 -15.88
N SER A 94 0.44 0.40 -15.61
CA SER A 94 1.77 -0.15 -15.28
C SER A 94 1.87 -0.63 -13.83
N SER A 95 0.99 -0.10 -12.98
CA SER A 95 0.81 -0.43 -11.58
C SER A 95 0.18 -1.81 -11.42
N THR A 96 0.70 -2.60 -10.49
CA THR A 96 0.28 -3.99 -10.26
C THR A 96 -1.02 -4.12 -9.51
N CYS A 97 -1.46 -3.03 -8.90
CA CYS A 97 -2.79 -2.96 -8.32
C CYS A 97 -3.84 -2.53 -9.34
N HIS A 98 -3.46 -2.09 -10.55
CA HIS A 98 -4.44 -1.64 -11.53
C HIS A 98 -5.35 -2.82 -11.93
N VAL A 99 -6.67 -2.60 -11.99
CA VAL A 99 -7.63 -3.68 -12.30
C VAL A 99 -7.45 -4.28 -13.70
N ASP A 100 -6.90 -3.48 -14.61
CA ASP A 100 -6.52 -3.87 -15.97
C ASP A 100 -5.01 -4.21 -16.10
N TYR A 101 -4.30 -4.45 -15.00
CA TYR A 101 -2.89 -4.84 -15.04
C TYR A 101 -2.73 -6.16 -15.81
N ASN A 102 -1.91 -6.15 -16.85
CA ASN A 102 -1.63 -7.34 -17.64
C ASN A 102 -0.17 -7.78 -17.47
N GLU A 103 0.02 -8.88 -16.73
CA GLU A 103 1.32 -9.50 -16.50
C GLU A 103 2.03 -9.92 -17.80
N GLU A 104 1.27 -10.30 -18.84
CA GLU A 104 1.83 -10.82 -20.10
C GLU A 104 2.40 -9.73 -21.01
N THR A 105 2.08 -8.45 -20.77
CA THR A 105 2.51 -7.34 -21.65
C THR A 105 3.93 -6.85 -21.33
N LYS A 106 4.48 -7.20 -20.16
CA LYS A 106 5.88 -6.93 -19.82
C LYS A 106 6.75 -8.05 -20.40
N GLY A 107 7.14 -7.85 -21.66
CA GLY A 107 8.01 -8.75 -22.42
C GLY A 107 9.31 -9.10 -21.70
N SER A 108 9.95 -10.16 -22.19
CA SER A 108 11.19 -10.80 -21.73
C SER A 108 12.44 -9.90 -21.70
N GLU A 109 12.39 -8.80 -20.95
CA GLU A 109 13.57 -8.02 -20.58
C GLU A 109 13.70 -8.08 -19.04
N GLU A 110 14.94 -8.17 -18.55
CA GLU A 110 15.38 -8.55 -17.19
C GLU A 110 14.89 -7.67 -16.02
N ASN A 111 13.78 -6.95 -16.17
CA ASN A 111 13.14 -6.21 -15.09
C ASN A 111 12.17 -7.14 -14.34
N GLN A 112 12.54 -7.49 -13.11
CA GLN A 112 11.67 -8.13 -12.13
C GLN A 112 10.26 -7.51 -12.18
N PRO A 113 9.18 -8.31 -12.07
CA PRO A 113 7.84 -7.77 -12.01
C PRO A 113 7.81 -6.66 -10.93
N ALA A 114 7.23 -5.51 -11.28
CA ALA A 114 6.90 -4.54 -10.25
C ALA A 114 5.99 -5.29 -9.28
N GLU A 115 6.35 -5.40 -8.01
CA GLU A 115 5.53 -6.10 -7.02
C GLU A 115 5.30 -5.16 -5.85
N ASN A 116 4.12 -5.23 -5.27
CA ASN A 116 3.84 -4.57 -4.01
C ASN A 116 4.87 -5.03 -2.98
N LYS A 117 5.64 -4.09 -2.44
CA LYS A 117 6.82 -4.44 -1.65
C LYS A 117 6.43 -4.64 -0.19
N PHE A 118 6.64 -5.85 0.32
CA PHE A 118 6.62 -6.09 1.75
C PHE A 118 7.94 -5.61 2.39
N ILE A 119 7.82 -4.86 3.47
CA ILE A 119 8.95 -4.35 4.26
C ILE A 119 8.84 -4.99 5.65
N PRO A 120 9.69 -5.99 5.97
CA PRO A 120 9.66 -6.62 7.28
C PRO A 120 10.12 -5.64 8.36
N LEU A 121 9.44 -5.67 9.50
CA LEU A 121 9.74 -4.83 10.67
C LEU A 121 9.83 -5.70 11.92
N SER A 122 10.37 -5.14 13.01
CA SER A 122 10.46 -5.82 14.29
C SER A 122 9.09 -6.10 14.92
N GLU A 123 8.08 -5.29 14.59
CA GLU A 123 6.79 -5.26 15.26
C GLU A 123 5.63 -5.12 14.25
N ARG A 124 4.44 -5.52 14.68
CA ARG A 124 3.22 -5.31 13.92
C ARG A 124 2.83 -3.83 13.90
N VAL A 125 2.48 -3.34 12.71
CA VAL A 125 2.10 -1.94 12.49
C VAL A 125 0.59 -1.76 12.52
N LEU A 126 0.13 -0.75 13.27
CA LEU A 126 -1.27 -0.34 13.40
C LEU A 126 -1.57 0.98 12.69
N SER A 127 -0.58 1.85 12.51
CA SER A 127 -0.77 3.11 11.80
C SER A 127 0.51 3.51 11.08
N CYS A 128 0.35 4.06 9.88
CA CYS A 128 1.43 4.68 9.12
C CYS A 128 1.19 6.19 9.01
N ALA A 129 2.27 6.96 8.98
CA ALA A 129 2.27 8.36 8.60
C ALA A 129 3.51 8.63 7.73
N ALA A 130 3.32 9.25 6.57
CA ALA A 130 4.44 9.66 5.75
C ALA A 130 5.03 10.97 6.26
N HIS A 131 6.36 11.08 6.24
CA HIS A 131 7.01 12.35 6.47
C HIS A 131 6.71 13.30 5.30
N PRO A 132 6.34 14.57 5.53
CA PRO A 132 5.85 15.46 4.47
C PRO A 132 6.89 15.81 3.41
N LEU A 133 8.18 15.69 3.73
CA LEU A 133 9.30 16.13 2.88
C LEU A 133 10.30 15.03 2.53
N SER A 134 10.21 13.88 3.20
CA SER A 134 11.08 12.74 2.91
C SER A 134 10.21 11.53 2.60
N HIS A 135 10.74 10.58 1.85
CA HIS A 135 10.05 9.33 1.55
C HIS A 135 10.04 8.36 2.75
N ASP A 136 10.10 8.92 3.96
CA ASP A 136 10.15 8.16 5.20
C ASP A 136 8.75 7.90 5.71
N ILE A 137 8.58 6.75 6.34
CA ILE A 137 7.32 6.32 6.92
C ILE A 137 7.56 6.13 8.42
N ILE A 138 6.73 6.78 9.23
CA ILE A 138 6.66 6.55 10.66
C ILE A 138 5.53 5.57 10.92
N CYS A 139 5.84 4.48 11.62
CA CYS A 139 4.92 3.40 11.92
C CYS A 139 4.63 3.36 13.43
N GLY A 140 3.36 3.48 13.81
CA GLY A 140 2.90 3.19 15.17
C GLY A 140 2.58 1.70 15.31
N THR A 141 3.10 1.08 16.36
CA THR A 141 3.06 -0.39 16.54
C THR A 141 2.08 -0.84 17.63
N GLU A 142 1.84 -2.15 17.69
CA GLU A 142 1.04 -2.76 18.76
C GLU A 142 1.68 -2.66 20.15
N PHE A 143 3.00 -2.48 20.24
CA PHE A 143 3.73 -2.34 21.50
C PHE A 143 3.92 -0.89 21.94
N SER A 144 3.09 0.03 21.42
CA SER A 144 3.19 1.47 21.71
C SER A 144 4.56 2.07 21.38
N SER A 145 5.25 1.51 20.38
CA SER A 145 6.52 2.01 19.88
C SER A 145 6.34 2.74 18.55
N LEU A 146 7.38 3.48 18.14
CA LEU A 146 7.47 4.12 16.82
C LEU A 146 8.66 3.53 16.08
N LEU A 147 8.42 3.06 14.85
CA LEU A 147 9.46 2.67 13.92
C LEU A 147 9.54 3.68 12.78
N MET A 148 10.75 3.89 12.26
CA MET A 148 10.98 4.73 11.07
C MET A 148 11.51 3.85 9.95
N VAL A 149 10.83 3.89 8.80
CA VAL A 149 11.26 3.25 7.56
C VAL A 149 11.76 4.36 6.64
N SER A 150 13.04 4.31 6.29
CA SER A 150 13.70 5.28 5.40
C SER A 150 14.38 4.55 4.27
N GLN A 151 14.46 5.19 3.10
CA GLN A 151 15.34 4.70 2.05
C GLN A 151 16.79 4.93 2.46
N LYS A 152 17.64 3.92 2.30
CA LYS A 152 19.08 4.07 2.51
C LYS A 152 19.65 4.89 1.35
N TYR A 153 20.20 6.06 1.63
CA TYR A 153 20.98 6.80 0.65
C TYR A 153 22.32 6.09 0.45
N GLU A 154 22.45 5.35 -0.65
CA GLU A 154 23.78 4.93 -1.12
C GLU A 154 24.31 6.02 -2.04
N THR A 155 25.28 6.78 -1.55
CA THR A 155 26.07 7.67 -2.41
C THR A 155 26.84 6.78 -3.37
N VAL A 156 26.48 6.83 -4.66
CA VAL A 156 27.33 6.30 -5.73
C VAL A 156 28.66 7.04 -5.63
N ARG A 157 29.71 6.36 -5.17
CA ARG A 157 31.06 6.87 -5.37
C ARG A 157 31.36 6.66 -6.84
N ASP A 158 31.57 7.75 -7.57
CA ASP A 158 32.11 7.65 -8.92
C ASP A 158 33.40 6.82 -8.86
N PRO A 159 33.57 5.80 -9.72
CA PRO A 159 34.85 5.13 -9.86
C PRO A 159 35.86 6.14 -10.43
N GLU A 160 36.94 6.38 -9.69
CA GLU A 160 38.15 7.08 -10.17
C GLU A 160 38.83 6.31 -11.31
#